data_AF-A0A838WD38-F1
#
_entry.id   AF-A0A838WD38-F1
#
_cell.length_a   1.000
_cell.length_b   1.000
_cell.length_c   1.000
_cell.angle_alpha   90.00
_cell.angle_beta   90.00
_cell.angle_gamma   90.00
#
_symmetry.space_group_name_H-M   'P 1'
#
loop_
_entity.id
_entity.type
_entity.pdbx_description
1 polymer ?
#
loop_
_entity_poly.entity_id
_entity_poly.type
_entity_poly.pdbx_seq_one_letter_code
_entity_poly.pdbx_strand_id
1 'polypeptide(L)'
;MAFEDTPNKATIRTSWDDPLIRRWAARESRPLTYFGLPGPEIRDLIAWRDMLDARRTGVEEVGSGPRGRERADAAASRMVKNAMVQGLGSGLQILRGDIADIILNATDVHGTRPLMADDQPVQHAQFRYDLINLDFDGGLGYQGSQQREAKRVTALKRLIERQKGHSFLLLLTLNVRHRLEDQMREFLCRLENRFGGRRDMDTAIHWFAEQGPGCQDQVLRATVPYVVRSAGELHGFDVWSHPPVAYTGHRGARMVHFAFELTWQHANLPAVSPQDESGLLGLPLIECDEGELQVCLKQSPSADLSQLPQVLDFLRPNRVHSICSVVPTGSGGR
;
A
#
# COMPACT_ATOMS: atom_id res chain seq x y z
N MET A 1 -1.59 -15.29 -10.23
CA MET A 1 -2.83 -15.63 -10.96
C MET A 1 -3.67 -14.38 -10.87
N ALA A 2 -4.15 -13.79 -11.97
CA ALA A 2 -4.85 -12.50 -11.87
C ALA A 2 -6.10 -12.61 -10.99
N PHE A 3 -6.17 -11.79 -9.94
CA PHE A 3 -7.33 -11.78 -9.06
C PHE A 3 -8.54 -11.24 -9.80
N GLU A 4 -9.67 -11.95 -9.69
CA GLU A 4 -10.94 -11.37 -10.08
C GLU A 4 -11.25 -10.22 -9.15
N ASP A 5 -11.69 -9.12 -9.74
CA ASP A 5 -12.11 -7.94 -9.00
C ASP A 5 -13.37 -8.27 -8.21
N THR A 6 -13.31 -8.10 -6.90
CA THR A 6 -14.47 -8.24 -6.02
C THR A 6 -15.20 -6.90 -5.90
N PRO A 7 -16.48 -6.89 -5.50
CA PRO A 7 -17.17 -5.65 -5.15
C PRO A 7 -16.38 -4.79 -4.17
N ASN A 8 -15.76 -5.41 -3.16
CA ASN A 8 -14.91 -4.73 -2.18
C ASN A 8 -13.69 -4.04 -2.83
N LYS A 9 -12.96 -4.74 -3.71
CA LYS A 9 -11.80 -4.14 -4.39
C LYS A 9 -12.23 -3.02 -5.33
N ALA A 10 -13.37 -3.16 -6.02
CA ALA A 10 -13.95 -2.12 -6.85
C ALA A 10 -14.33 -0.88 -6.04
N THR A 11 -14.93 -1.05 -4.85
CA THR A 11 -15.24 0.03 -3.92
C THR A 11 -13.98 0.72 -3.42
N ILE A 12 -12.94 -0.01 -3.02
CA ILE A 12 -11.67 0.60 -2.61
C ILE A 12 -11.09 1.44 -3.76
N ARG A 13 -10.99 0.87 -4.96
CA ARG A 13 -10.45 1.58 -6.14
C ARG A 13 -11.19 2.89 -6.47
N THR A 14 -12.51 2.89 -6.36
CA THR A 14 -13.37 4.00 -6.85
C THR A 14 -13.83 4.96 -5.76
N SER A 15 -13.99 4.47 -4.53
CA SER A 15 -14.54 5.23 -3.40
C SER A 15 -13.50 5.58 -2.34
N TRP A 16 -12.32 4.93 -2.38
CA TRP A 16 -11.20 5.20 -1.47
C TRP A 16 -10.00 5.80 -2.21
N ASP A 17 -9.51 5.10 -3.25
CA ASP A 17 -8.29 5.49 -3.96
C ASP A 17 -8.52 6.66 -4.92
N ASP A 18 -9.60 6.66 -5.72
CA ASP A 18 -9.87 7.75 -6.69
C ASP A 18 -9.87 9.15 -6.01
N PRO A 19 -10.55 9.38 -4.88
CA PRO A 19 -10.49 10.69 -4.22
C PRO A 19 -9.07 11.08 -3.75
N LEU A 20 -8.28 10.13 -3.25
CA LEU A 20 -6.89 10.36 -2.85
C LEU A 20 -6.00 10.71 -4.05
N ILE A 21 -6.08 9.92 -5.12
CA ILE A 21 -5.32 10.12 -6.35
C ILE A 21 -5.70 11.46 -6.99
N ARG A 22 -7.00 11.80 -6.99
CA ARG A 22 -7.50 13.07 -7.53
C ARG A 22 -6.95 14.26 -6.74
N ARG A 23 -6.95 14.17 -5.41
CA ARG A 23 -6.35 15.18 -4.54
C ARG A 23 -4.85 15.32 -4.81
N TRP A 24 -4.14 14.21 -4.96
CA TRP A 24 -2.72 14.19 -5.27
C TRP A 24 -2.42 14.82 -6.64
N ALA A 25 -3.15 14.44 -7.69
CA ALA A 25 -3.04 15.02 -9.03
C ALA A 25 -3.31 16.53 -9.04
N ALA A 26 -4.32 16.98 -8.30
CA ALA A 26 -4.62 18.40 -8.15
C ALA A 26 -3.47 19.14 -7.46
N ARG A 27 -2.87 18.55 -6.42
CA ARG A 27 -1.73 19.12 -5.70
C ARG A 27 -0.49 19.24 -6.59
N GLU A 28 -0.19 18.21 -7.38
CA GLU A 28 0.92 18.23 -8.35
C GLU A 28 0.63 19.09 -9.58
N SER A 29 -0.63 19.52 -9.77
CA SER A 29 -1.10 20.32 -10.91
C SER A 29 -0.78 19.71 -12.28
N ARG A 30 -0.75 18.38 -12.36
CA ARG A 30 -0.47 17.62 -13.60
C ARG A 30 -0.96 16.17 -13.50
N PRO A 31 -1.11 15.47 -14.63
CA PRO A 31 -1.31 14.03 -14.64
C PRO A 31 -0.13 13.27 -14.00
N LEU A 32 -0.44 12.14 -13.38
CA LEU A 32 0.46 11.35 -12.55
C LEU A 32 1.09 10.20 -13.34
N THR A 33 2.40 10.02 -13.22
CA THR A 33 3.10 8.84 -13.71
C THR A 33 2.86 7.65 -12.80
N TYR A 34 2.75 6.44 -13.37
CA TYR A 34 2.30 5.24 -12.65
C TYR A 34 3.33 4.12 -12.64
N PHE A 35 3.50 3.44 -11.51
CA PHE A 35 4.20 2.17 -11.39
C PHE A 35 3.43 1.17 -10.52
N GLY A 36 3.19 -0.05 -10.99
CA GLY A 36 2.50 -1.03 -10.14
C GLY A 36 2.05 -2.32 -10.82
N LEU A 37 1.08 -2.98 -10.19
CA LEU A 37 0.54 -4.29 -10.56
C LEU A 37 -0.92 -4.19 -11.06
N PRO A 38 -1.22 -3.60 -12.23
CA PRO A 38 -2.60 -3.33 -12.64
C PRO A 38 -3.39 -4.59 -13.08
N GLY A 39 -2.70 -5.74 -13.21
CA GLY A 39 -3.26 -7.00 -13.68
C GLY A 39 -3.70 -6.99 -15.15
N PRO A 40 -4.13 -8.14 -15.70
CA PRO A 40 -4.49 -8.29 -17.12
C PRO A 40 -5.64 -7.40 -17.58
N GLU A 41 -6.59 -7.14 -16.68
CA GLU A 41 -7.77 -6.32 -16.97
C GLU A 41 -7.53 -4.82 -16.75
N ILE A 42 -6.32 -4.43 -16.30
CA ILE A 42 -5.85 -3.05 -16.13
C ILE A 42 -6.86 -2.11 -15.42
N ARG A 43 -7.67 -2.66 -14.50
CA ARG A 43 -8.84 -1.96 -13.93
C ARG A 43 -8.44 -0.69 -13.18
N ASP A 44 -7.29 -0.73 -12.52
CA ASP A 44 -6.70 0.43 -11.83
C ASP A 44 -6.39 1.56 -12.82
N LEU A 45 -5.75 1.24 -13.95
CA LEU A 45 -5.43 2.22 -14.99
C LEU A 45 -6.68 2.79 -15.65
N ILE A 46 -7.73 1.97 -15.83
CA ILE A 46 -9.01 2.42 -16.38
C ILE A 46 -9.71 3.36 -15.41
N ALA A 47 -9.81 2.98 -14.14
CA ALA A 47 -10.49 3.76 -13.11
C ALA A 47 -9.85 5.14 -12.94
N TRP A 48 -8.52 5.21 -13.02
CA TRP A 48 -7.77 6.43 -12.74
C TRP A 48 -7.34 7.20 -13.99
N ARG A 49 -7.77 6.78 -15.18
CA ARG A 49 -7.26 7.26 -16.48
C ARG A 49 -7.17 8.77 -16.61
N ASP A 50 -8.15 9.50 -16.08
CA ASP A 50 -8.25 10.97 -16.22
C ASP A 50 -7.21 11.71 -15.37
N MET A 51 -6.56 11.00 -14.43
CA MET A 51 -5.54 11.53 -13.53
C MET A 51 -4.14 11.03 -13.91
N LEU A 52 -4.02 10.06 -14.83
CA LEU A 52 -2.74 9.44 -15.18
C LEU A 52 -2.14 10.06 -16.44
N ASP A 53 -0.82 10.24 -16.40
CA ASP A 53 0.00 10.54 -17.56
C ASP A 53 0.11 9.31 -18.48
N ALA A 54 0.62 9.51 -19.70
CA ALA A 54 0.95 8.47 -20.66
C ALA A 54 2.02 7.50 -20.11
N ARG A 55 2.96 7.98 -19.30
CA ARG A 55 4.10 7.20 -18.76
C ARG A 55 3.63 6.28 -17.63
N ARG A 56 3.37 5.03 -17.98
CA ARG A 56 2.78 4.02 -17.08
C ARG A 56 3.60 2.74 -17.17
N THR A 57 4.05 2.25 -16.03
CA THR A 57 4.81 1.00 -15.94
C THR A 57 4.00 -0.03 -15.16
N GLY A 58 3.45 -1.01 -15.86
CA GLY A 58 2.85 -2.20 -15.26
C GLY A 58 3.87 -3.31 -15.09
N VAL A 59 3.72 -4.13 -14.06
CA VAL A 59 4.50 -5.34 -13.86
C VAL A 59 3.58 -6.56 -13.95
N GLU A 60 4.00 -7.56 -14.71
CA GLU A 60 3.35 -8.87 -14.75
C GLU A 60 4.30 -9.95 -14.20
N GLU A 61 3.82 -10.70 -13.21
CA GLU A 61 4.60 -11.73 -12.54
C GLU A 61 4.84 -12.93 -13.46
N VAL A 62 6.09 -13.38 -13.54
CA VAL A 62 6.45 -14.56 -14.34
C VAL A 62 6.41 -15.79 -13.46
N GLY A 63 5.43 -16.67 -13.70
CA GLY A 63 5.33 -17.94 -12.98
C GLY A 63 6.53 -18.86 -13.25
N SER A 64 6.76 -19.81 -12.34
CA SER A 64 7.82 -20.81 -12.50
C SER A 64 7.53 -21.82 -13.61
N GLY A 65 8.58 -22.20 -14.35
CA GLY A 65 8.52 -23.19 -15.43
C GLY A 65 7.83 -22.71 -16.73
N PRO A 66 7.78 -23.56 -17.76
CA PRO A 66 7.27 -23.19 -19.09
C PRO A 66 5.82 -22.71 -19.09
N ARG A 67 4.93 -23.43 -18.37
CA ARG A 67 3.51 -23.06 -18.26
C ARG A 67 3.28 -21.73 -17.53
N GLY A 68 4.15 -21.41 -16.56
CA GLY A 68 4.10 -20.14 -15.86
C GLY A 68 4.42 -18.96 -16.78
N ARG A 69 5.45 -19.12 -17.63
CA ARG A 69 5.84 -18.13 -18.64
C ARG A 69 4.75 -17.92 -19.68
N GLU A 70 4.20 -18.99 -20.24
CA GLU A 70 3.12 -18.91 -21.24
C GLU A 70 1.90 -18.15 -20.69
N ARG A 71 1.53 -18.40 -19.43
CA ARG A 71 0.44 -17.66 -18.78
C ARG A 71 0.77 -16.18 -18.59
N ALA A 72 2.00 -15.85 -18.19
CA ALA A 72 2.45 -14.47 -18.04
C ALA A 72 2.47 -13.74 -19.40
N ASP A 73 2.89 -14.41 -20.47
CA ASP A 73 2.88 -13.86 -21.82
C ASP A 73 1.45 -13.60 -22.33
N ALA A 74 0.53 -14.53 -22.07
CA ALA A 74 -0.88 -14.36 -22.38
C ALA A 74 -1.52 -13.22 -21.55
N ALA A 75 -1.20 -13.12 -20.26
CA ALA A 75 -1.64 -12.07 -19.37
C ALA A 75 -1.17 -10.69 -19.85
N ALA A 76 0.13 -10.54 -20.12
CA ALA A 76 0.67 -9.29 -20.60
C ALA A 76 0.19 -8.91 -22.00
N SER A 77 0.00 -9.88 -22.91
CA SER A 77 -0.64 -9.63 -24.21
C SER A 77 -2.07 -9.08 -24.04
N ARG A 78 -2.80 -9.60 -23.03
CA ARG A 78 -4.12 -9.08 -22.67
C ARG A 78 -4.04 -7.66 -22.11
N MET A 79 -3.06 -7.35 -21.26
CA MET A 79 -2.85 -5.98 -20.75
C MET A 79 -2.66 -4.99 -21.90
N VAL A 80 -1.79 -5.31 -22.85
CA VAL A 80 -1.51 -4.45 -24.01
C VAL A 80 -2.77 -4.27 -24.86
N LYS A 81 -3.50 -5.36 -25.15
CA LYS A 81 -4.76 -5.30 -25.91
C LYS A 81 -5.80 -4.43 -25.20
N ASN A 82 -6.01 -4.65 -23.90
CA ASN A 82 -6.96 -3.87 -23.11
C ASN A 82 -6.55 -2.40 -23.06
N ALA A 83 -5.26 -2.09 -22.91
CA ALA A 83 -4.77 -0.73 -22.93
C ALA A 83 -5.02 -0.04 -24.28
N MET A 84 -4.80 -0.73 -25.40
CA MET A 84 -5.12 -0.20 -26.73
C MET A 84 -6.62 0.11 -26.88
N VAL A 85 -7.50 -0.83 -26.48
CA VAL A 85 -8.96 -0.65 -26.54
C VAL A 85 -9.43 0.54 -25.69
N GLN A 86 -8.78 0.79 -24.56
CA GLN A 86 -9.13 1.85 -23.62
C GLN A 86 -8.42 3.19 -23.91
N GLY A 87 -7.65 3.30 -25.00
CA GLY A 87 -6.88 4.52 -25.31
C GLY A 87 -5.70 4.79 -24.38
N LEU A 88 -5.24 3.78 -23.64
CA LEU A 88 -4.12 3.81 -22.71
C LEU A 88 -2.83 3.20 -23.28
N GLY A 89 -2.86 2.77 -24.55
CA GLY A 89 -1.75 2.07 -25.19
C GLY A 89 -0.48 2.90 -25.36
N SER A 90 -0.60 4.22 -25.53
CA SER A 90 0.57 5.11 -25.62
C SER A 90 1.27 5.22 -24.27
N GLY A 91 2.59 5.00 -24.24
CA GLY A 91 3.42 5.15 -23.04
C GLY A 91 3.26 4.07 -21.96
N LEU A 92 2.49 3.00 -22.22
CA LEU A 92 2.42 1.85 -21.31
C LEU A 92 3.60 0.89 -21.56
N GLN A 93 4.44 0.70 -20.54
CA GLN A 93 5.46 -0.35 -20.48
C GLN A 93 4.97 -1.49 -19.58
N ILE A 94 5.09 -2.74 -20.04
CA ILE A 94 4.84 -3.91 -19.19
C ILE A 94 6.17 -4.64 -18.94
N LEU A 95 6.67 -4.57 -17.71
CA LEU A 95 7.84 -5.31 -17.25
C LEU A 95 7.47 -6.74 -16.87
N ARG A 96 8.44 -7.65 -16.95
CA ARG A 96 8.28 -9.08 -16.60
C ARG A 96 9.06 -9.43 -15.34
N GLY A 97 8.39 -9.96 -14.33
CA GLY A 97 9.05 -10.51 -13.13
C GLY A 97 8.32 -10.20 -11.83
N ASP A 98 8.94 -10.59 -10.72
CA ASP A 98 8.49 -10.19 -9.39
C ASP A 98 8.79 -8.69 -9.20
N ILE A 99 7.77 -7.90 -8.86
CA ILE A 99 7.92 -6.45 -8.65
C ILE A 99 8.96 -6.13 -7.56
N ALA A 100 9.08 -6.97 -6.53
CA ALA A 100 10.08 -6.79 -5.49
C ALA A 100 11.50 -6.93 -6.08
N ASP A 101 11.72 -7.89 -6.98
CA ASP A 101 13.01 -8.03 -7.68
C ASP A 101 13.28 -6.85 -8.61
N ILE A 102 12.26 -6.36 -9.32
CA ILE A 102 12.39 -5.18 -10.19
C ILE A 102 12.79 -3.95 -9.37
N ILE A 103 12.16 -3.75 -8.21
CA ILE A 103 12.51 -2.65 -7.31
C ILE A 103 13.94 -2.82 -6.78
N LEU A 104 14.33 -4.01 -6.36
CA LEU A 104 15.66 -4.25 -5.81
C LEU A 104 16.75 -4.07 -6.88
N ASN A 105 16.53 -4.62 -8.08
CA ASN A 105 17.52 -4.69 -9.16
C ASN A 105 17.41 -3.55 -10.18
N ALA A 106 16.42 -2.67 -10.06
CA ALA A 106 16.08 -1.62 -11.05
C ALA A 106 15.78 -2.14 -12.47
N THR A 107 15.65 -3.45 -12.66
CA THR A 107 15.44 -4.08 -13.96
C THR A 107 14.54 -5.29 -13.82
N ASP A 108 13.81 -5.60 -14.89
CA ASP A 108 13.03 -6.82 -15.03
C ASP A 108 13.90 -8.04 -15.41
N VAL A 109 13.27 -9.20 -15.60
CA VAL A 109 13.99 -10.45 -15.94
C VAL A 109 14.71 -10.41 -17.30
N HIS A 110 14.43 -9.38 -18.12
CA HIS A 110 15.06 -9.14 -19.41
C HIS A 110 16.09 -8.01 -19.36
N GLY A 111 16.38 -7.45 -18.17
CA GLY A 111 17.27 -6.30 -18.02
C GLY A 111 16.62 -4.96 -18.37
N THR A 112 15.30 -4.92 -18.59
CA THR A 112 14.58 -3.71 -18.94
C THR A 112 14.33 -2.86 -17.71
N ARG A 113 14.65 -1.56 -17.77
CA ARG A 113 14.39 -0.61 -16.68
C ARG A 113 12.97 -0.06 -16.74
N PRO A 114 12.37 0.30 -15.58
CA PRO A 114 11.13 1.07 -15.53
C PRO A 114 11.25 2.40 -16.29
N LEU A 115 10.18 2.85 -16.96
CA LEU A 115 10.15 4.10 -17.75
C LEU A 115 10.66 5.35 -17.00
N MET A 116 10.32 5.48 -15.73
CA MET A 116 10.72 6.63 -14.90
C MET A 116 11.98 6.35 -14.05
N ALA A 117 12.77 5.34 -14.41
CA ALA A 117 14.09 5.14 -13.84
C ALA A 117 15.12 6.02 -14.56
N ASP A 118 16.08 6.58 -13.83
CA ASP A 118 17.21 7.28 -14.43
C ASP A 118 18.27 6.30 -15.00
N ASP A 119 19.28 6.85 -15.66
CA ASP A 119 20.36 6.08 -16.30
C ASP A 119 21.50 5.71 -15.33
N GLN A 120 21.32 5.91 -14.02
CA GLN A 120 22.37 5.62 -13.04
C GLN A 120 22.59 4.11 -12.89
N PRO A 121 23.75 3.66 -12.38
CA PRO A 121 23.96 2.25 -12.03
C PRO A 121 22.88 1.71 -11.08
N VAL A 122 22.61 0.40 -11.10
CA VAL A 122 21.51 -0.23 -10.32
C VAL A 122 21.50 0.18 -8.85
N GLN A 123 22.68 0.29 -8.24
CA GLN A 123 22.86 0.70 -6.84
C GLN A 123 22.49 2.17 -6.55
N HIS A 124 22.40 3.01 -7.57
CA HIS A 124 22.06 4.43 -7.46
C HIS A 124 20.81 4.83 -8.25
N ALA A 125 20.24 3.91 -9.03
CA ALA A 125 19.11 4.23 -9.91
C ALA A 125 17.92 4.79 -9.13
N GLN A 126 17.45 5.96 -9.54
CA GLN A 126 16.30 6.62 -8.93
C GLN A 126 15.05 6.40 -9.76
N PHE A 127 13.90 6.32 -9.10
CA PHE A 127 12.58 6.31 -9.72
C PHE A 127 11.91 7.67 -9.52
N ARG A 128 11.06 8.06 -10.46
CA ARG A 128 10.28 9.31 -10.39
C ARG A 128 8.83 9.05 -10.78
N TYR A 129 8.18 8.17 -10.02
CA TYR A 129 6.75 7.87 -10.19
C TYR A 129 5.93 8.59 -9.15
N ASP A 130 4.83 9.22 -9.59
CA ASP A 130 3.93 9.97 -8.71
C ASP A 130 2.93 9.08 -7.98
N LEU A 131 2.51 7.99 -8.63
CA LEU A 131 1.59 7.00 -8.09
C LEU A 131 2.23 5.61 -8.17
N ILE A 132 2.33 4.94 -7.03
CA ILE A 132 2.82 3.58 -6.94
C ILE A 132 1.75 2.69 -6.33
N ASN A 133 1.36 1.61 -7.01
CA ASN A 133 0.36 0.65 -6.53
C ASN A 133 0.95 -0.76 -6.41
N LEU A 134 1.19 -1.19 -5.17
CA LEU A 134 1.73 -2.49 -4.82
C LEU A 134 0.61 -3.40 -4.28
N ASP A 135 -0.03 -4.17 -5.15
CA ASP A 135 -1.02 -5.18 -4.76
C ASP A 135 -0.38 -6.56 -4.58
N PHE A 136 0.19 -6.82 -3.41
CA PHE A 136 0.87 -8.08 -3.15
C PHE A 136 -0.13 -9.22 -2.88
N ASP A 137 -0.11 -10.27 -3.70
CA ASP A 137 -0.90 -11.52 -3.57
C ASP A 137 -0.66 -12.26 -2.22
N GLY A 138 0.44 -11.93 -1.53
CA GLY A 138 0.80 -12.56 -0.24
C GLY A 138 1.08 -11.56 0.88
N GLY A 139 1.36 -12.07 2.09
CA GLY A 139 1.83 -11.22 3.19
C GLY A 139 3.23 -10.63 2.95
N LEU A 140 3.71 -9.81 3.89
CA LEU A 140 5.07 -9.24 3.83
C LEU A 140 6.17 -10.31 3.94
N GLY A 141 5.85 -11.50 4.46
CA GLY A 141 6.81 -12.51 4.88
C GLY A 141 7.01 -13.67 3.95
N TYR A 142 7.87 -13.48 2.95
CA TYR A 142 8.60 -14.61 2.39
C TYR A 142 10.03 -14.52 2.89
N GLN A 143 10.36 -15.34 3.90
CA GLN A 143 11.75 -15.61 4.24
C GLN A 143 12.28 -16.65 3.26
N GLY A 144 13.31 -16.27 2.49
CA GLY A 144 14.23 -17.27 1.98
C GLY A 144 14.94 -17.93 3.16
N SER A 145 15.32 -19.19 3.05
CA SER A 145 15.97 -20.00 4.10
C SER A 145 17.25 -19.39 4.70
N GLN A 146 17.75 -18.27 4.16
CA GLN A 146 18.98 -17.59 4.59
C GLN A 146 18.81 -16.10 4.91
N GLN A 147 17.63 -15.50 4.71
CA GLN A 147 17.44 -14.05 4.90
C GLN A 147 16.71 -13.73 6.21
N ARG A 148 17.30 -12.83 7.01
CA ARG A 148 16.74 -12.37 8.29
C ARG A 148 15.54 -11.43 8.11
N GLU A 149 15.50 -10.67 7.02
CA GLU A 149 14.38 -9.78 6.68
C GLU A 149 13.60 -10.31 5.48
N ALA A 150 12.29 -10.07 5.45
CA ALA A 150 11.46 -10.50 4.34
C ALA A 150 11.67 -9.63 3.10
N LYS A 151 11.85 -10.28 1.93
CA LYS A 151 12.16 -9.64 0.64
C LYS A 151 11.29 -8.43 0.31
N ARG A 152 9.97 -8.49 0.59
CA ARG A 152 9.02 -7.40 0.29
C ARG A 152 9.24 -6.17 1.18
N VAL A 153 9.64 -6.37 2.44
CA VAL A 153 9.99 -5.25 3.33
C VAL A 153 11.26 -4.57 2.82
N THR A 154 12.28 -5.36 2.45
CA THR A 154 13.52 -4.83 1.86
C THR A 154 13.24 -4.09 0.54
N ALA A 155 12.39 -4.65 -0.32
CA ALA A 155 11.98 -4.00 -1.56
C ALA A 155 11.21 -2.70 -1.30
N LEU A 156 10.28 -2.67 -0.32
CA LEU A 156 9.54 -1.47 0.04
C LEU A 156 10.47 -0.34 0.54
N LYS A 157 11.43 -0.66 1.40
CA LYS A 157 12.47 0.29 1.84
C LYS A 157 13.28 0.82 0.66
N ARG A 158 13.70 -0.10 -0.22
CA ARG A 158 14.47 0.25 -1.42
C ARG A 158 13.66 1.11 -2.39
N LEU A 159 12.36 0.87 -2.54
CA LEU A 159 11.47 1.69 -3.37
C LEU A 159 11.44 3.13 -2.88
N ILE A 160 11.25 3.33 -1.57
CA ILE A 160 11.24 4.65 -0.93
C ILE A 160 12.58 5.35 -1.13
N GLU A 161 13.70 4.63 -0.94
CA GLU A 161 15.04 5.15 -1.23
C GLU A 161 15.19 5.60 -2.69
N ARG A 162 14.73 4.78 -3.65
CA ARG A 162 14.82 5.10 -5.08
C ARG A 162 13.98 6.32 -5.47
N GLN A 163 12.91 6.61 -4.73
CA GLN A 163 12.08 7.79 -4.96
C GLN A 163 12.69 9.08 -4.38
N LYS A 164 13.84 9.02 -3.70
CA LYS A 164 14.47 10.19 -3.08
C LYS A 164 14.57 11.36 -4.05
N GLY A 165 14.02 12.52 -3.65
CA GLY A 165 13.92 13.70 -4.50
C GLY A 165 12.58 13.86 -5.22
N HIS A 166 11.64 12.94 -5.02
CA HIS A 166 10.34 12.94 -5.70
C HIS A 166 9.22 12.50 -4.76
N SER A 167 8.27 13.40 -4.49
CA SER A 167 7.07 13.08 -3.70
C SER A 167 6.17 12.11 -4.46
N PHE A 168 5.57 11.14 -3.75
CA PHE A 168 4.67 10.17 -4.37
C PHE A 168 3.56 9.67 -3.43
N LEU A 169 2.47 9.18 -4.04
CA LEU A 169 1.39 8.45 -3.38
C LEU A 169 1.67 6.95 -3.50
N LEU A 170 1.74 6.25 -2.36
CA LEU A 170 1.90 4.80 -2.30
C LEU A 170 0.60 4.14 -1.87
N LEU A 171 0.06 3.30 -2.75
CA LEU A 171 -1.01 2.36 -2.45
C LEU A 171 -0.39 0.98 -2.24
N LEU A 172 -0.73 0.33 -1.13
CA LEU A 172 -0.16 -0.95 -0.73
C LEU A 172 -1.27 -1.87 -0.25
N THR A 173 -1.40 -3.04 -0.87
CA THR A 173 -2.35 -4.07 -0.44
C THR A 173 -1.59 -5.32 -0.01
N LEU A 174 -1.97 -5.87 1.14
CA LEU A 174 -1.33 -7.03 1.74
C LEU A 174 -2.36 -8.09 2.11
N ASN A 175 -2.04 -9.35 1.84
CA ASN A 175 -2.81 -10.47 2.35
C ASN A 175 -2.51 -10.70 3.85
N VAL A 176 -3.57 -10.88 4.64
CA VAL A 176 -3.48 -11.11 6.09
C VAL A 176 -2.89 -12.48 6.41
N ARG A 177 -2.96 -13.47 5.52
CA ARG A 177 -2.30 -14.76 5.68
C ARG A 177 -0.78 -14.59 5.57
N HIS A 178 -0.16 -14.18 6.67
CA HIS A 178 1.28 -14.04 6.79
C HIS A 178 1.83 -15.06 7.77
N ARG A 179 3.00 -15.65 7.46
CA ARG A 179 3.77 -16.49 8.37
C ARG A 179 4.72 -15.67 9.27
N LEU A 180 4.37 -14.40 9.51
CA LEU A 180 5.22 -13.42 10.20
C LEU A 180 4.82 -13.13 11.64
N GLU A 181 3.93 -13.92 12.25
CA GLU A 181 3.42 -13.61 13.59
C GLU A 181 4.55 -13.29 14.58
N ASP A 182 5.63 -14.09 14.57
CA ASP A 182 6.81 -13.87 15.42
C ASP A 182 7.57 -12.58 15.08
N GLN A 183 7.80 -12.28 13.80
CA GLN A 183 8.52 -11.06 13.39
C GLN A 183 7.74 -9.79 13.66
N MET A 184 6.42 -9.83 13.49
CA MET A 184 5.55 -8.70 13.77
C MET A 184 5.47 -8.47 15.28
N ARG A 185 5.41 -9.54 16.08
CA ARG A 185 5.56 -9.47 17.53
C ARG A 185 6.91 -8.90 17.95
N GLU A 186 8.02 -9.40 17.41
CA GLU A 186 9.36 -8.85 17.66
C GLU A 186 9.47 -7.37 17.26
N PHE A 187 8.84 -6.99 16.15
CA PHE A 187 8.77 -5.59 15.75
C PHE A 187 7.99 -4.74 16.76
N LEU A 188 6.82 -5.18 17.19
CA LEU A 188 6.02 -4.49 18.22
C LEU A 188 6.79 -4.38 19.55
N CYS A 189 7.47 -5.44 20.00
CA CYS A 189 8.33 -5.39 21.20
C CYS A 189 9.51 -4.40 21.04
N ARG A 190 10.07 -4.26 19.83
CA ARG A 190 11.09 -3.22 19.58
C ARG A 190 10.50 -1.81 19.62
N LEU A 191 9.26 -1.62 19.16
CA LEU A 191 8.56 -0.34 19.31
C LEU A 191 8.31 -0.03 20.78
N GLU A 192 7.85 -1.00 21.57
CA GLU A 192 7.66 -0.85 23.01
C GLU A 192 8.95 -0.38 23.70
N ASN A 193 10.08 -1.06 23.44
CA ASN A 193 11.38 -0.68 23.98
C ASN A 193 11.84 0.73 23.53
N ARG A 194 11.43 1.18 22.34
CA ARG A 194 11.77 2.51 21.82
C ARG A 194 10.95 3.61 22.50
N PHE A 195 9.70 3.34 22.86
CA PHE A 195 8.75 4.31 23.41
C PHE A 195 8.49 4.16 24.91
N GLY A 196 9.18 3.23 25.57
CA GLY A 196 8.97 2.88 26.97
C GLY A 196 8.88 4.11 27.87
N GLY A 197 7.88 4.11 28.74
CA GLY A 197 7.55 5.23 29.65
C GLY A 197 6.31 6.02 29.24
N ARG A 198 5.76 5.76 28.05
CA ARG A 198 4.47 6.30 27.59
C ARG A 198 3.36 5.26 27.74
N ARG A 199 2.65 5.30 28.87
CA ARG A 199 1.64 4.31 29.25
C ARG A 199 0.54 4.10 28.19
N ASP A 200 0.14 5.16 27.49
CA ASP A 200 -0.82 5.14 26.39
C ASP A 200 -0.31 4.30 25.21
N MET A 201 0.94 4.50 24.81
CA MET A 201 1.58 3.75 23.73
C MET A 201 1.83 2.29 24.11
N ASP A 202 2.33 2.05 25.32
CA ASP A 202 2.61 0.69 25.82
C ASP A 202 1.32 -0.14 25.82
N THR A 203 0.21 0.45 26.26
CA THR A 203 -1.12 -0.20 26.24
C THR A 203 -1.55 -0.54 24.82
N ALA A 204 -1.37 0.38 23.87
CA ALA A 204 -1.75 0.16 22.48
C ALA A 204 -0.88 -0.94 21.82
N ILE A 205 0.43 -0.88 21.99
CA ILE A 205 1.38 -1.85 21.44
C ILE A 205 1.10 -3.24 22.01
N HIS A 206 0.89 -3.35 23.31
CA HIS A 206 0.55 -4.60 23.97
C HIS A 206 -0.76 -5.18 23.41
N TRP A 207 -1.80 -4.35 23.26
CA TRP A 207 -3.06 -4.77 22.66
C TRP A 207 -2.86 -5.35 21.25
N PHE A 208 -2.03 -4.73 20.41
CA PHE A 208 -1.72 -5.26 19.07
C PHE A 208 -0.93 -6.57 19.14
N ALA A 209 0.02 -6.70 20.06
CA ALA A 209 0.84 -7.91 20.21
C ALA A 209 0.02 -9.11 20.72
N GLU A 210 -1.08 -8.88 21.45
CA GLU A 210 -1.95 -9.94 21.98
C GLU A 210 -3.05 -10.40 21.00
N GLN A 211 -3.11 -9.84 19.80
CA GLN A 211 -4.11 -10.23 18.81
C GLN A 211 -3.90 -11.70 18.38
N GLY A 212 -4.99 -12.48 18.43
CA GLY A 212 -5.00 -13.86 17.96
C GLY A 212 -5.04 -13.98 16.43
N PRO A 213 -4.97 -15.22 15.90
CA PRO A 213 -4.88 -15.50 14.45
C PRO A 213 -5.99 -14.88 13.57
N GLY A 214 -7.15 -14.56 14.15
CA GLY A 214 -8.27 -13.92 13.45
C GLY A 214 -8.21 -12.39 13.36
N CYS A 215 -7.23 -11.75 13.98
CA CYS A 215 -7.15 -10.28 14.09
C CYS A 215 -5.82 -9.73 13.54
N GLN A 216 -5.26 -10.45 12.57
CA GLN A 216 -3.97 -10.13 11.96
C GLN A 216 -3.99 -8.85 11.10
N ASP A 217 -5.17 -8.41 10.66
CA ASP A 217 -5.38 -7.10 10.06
C ASP A 217 -5.07 -5.96 11.05
N GLN A 218 -5.40 -6.14 12.33
CA GLN A 218 -5.05 -5.18 13.40
C GLN A 218 -3.54 -5.08 13.60
N VAL A 219 -2.84 -6.22 13.57
CA VAL A 219 -1.37 -6.25 13.69
C VAL A 219 -0.74 -5.56 12.48
N LEU A 220 -1.24 -5.79 11.27
CA LEU A 220 -0.79 -5.10 10.06
C LEU A 220 -1.06 -3.59 10.14
N ARG A 221 -2.23 -3.17 10.65
CA ARG A 221 -2.55 -1.75 10.87
C ARG A 221 -1.51 -1.04 11.73
N ALA A 222 -1.01 -1.67 12.78
CA ALA A 222 0.03 -1.07 13.62
C ALA A 222 1.41 -1.12 12.97
N THR A 223 1.77 -2.24 12.34
CA THR A 223 3.16 -2.46 11.91
C THR A 223 3.50 -1.80 10.57
N VAL A 224 2.61 -1.85 9.59
CA VAL A 224 2.89 -1.40 8.22
C VAL A 224 3.13 0.11 8.16
N PRO A 225 2.27 0.96 8.76
CA PRO A 225 2.51 2.41 8.77
C PRO A 225 3.83 2.80 9.42
N TYR A 226 4.24 2.13 10.51
CA TYR A 226 5.52 2.39 11.15
C TYR A 226 6.72 2.01 10.27
N VAL A 227 6.63 0.89 9.54
CA VAL A 227 7.68 0.47 8.61
C VAL A 227 7.83 1.50 7.48
N VAL A 228 6.71 1.95 6.89
CA VAL A 228 6.71 2.95 5.82
C VAL A 228 7.21 4.30 6.33
N ARG A 229 6.71 4.79 7.48
CA ARG A 229 7.16 6.05 8.09
C ARG A 229 8.65 6.01 8.40
N SER A 230 9.13 4.96 9.07
CA SER A 230 10.55 4.86 9.44
C SER A 230 11.46 4.83 8.20
N ALA A 231 11.03 4.16 7.13
CA ALA A 231 11.77 4.14 5.86
C ALA A 231 11.72 5.50 5.14
N GLY A 232 10.54 6.14 5.12
CA GLY A 232 10.34 7.46 4.53
C GLY A 232 11.18 8.53 5.21
N GLU A 233 11.08 8.64 6.53
CA GLU A 233 11.82 9.64 7.32
C GLU A 233 13.33 9.50 7.15
N LEU A 234 13.85 8.25 7.17
CA LEU A 234 15.26 7.96 6.90
C LEU A 234 15.73 8.48 5.54
N HIS A 235 14.83 8.46 4.55
CA HIS A 235 15.07 8.94 3.20
C HIS A 235 14.41 10.29 2.94
N GLY A 236 14.26 11.13 3.97
CA GLY A 236 13.86 12.54 3.87
C GLY A 236 12.43 12.80 3.41
N PHE A 237 11.52 11.85 3.63
CA PHE A 237 10.09 12.04 3.37
C PHE A 237 9.32 12.33 4.64
N ASP A 238 8.47 13.35 4.59
CA ASP A 238 7.33 13.43 5.50
C ASP A 238 6.29 12.41 5.05
N VAL A 239 5.87 11.56 5.97
CA VAL A 239 4.94 10.46 5.68
C VAL A 239 3.61 10.71 6.37
N TRP A 240 2.53 10.70 5.60
CA TRP A 240 1.17 10.69 6.11
C TRP A 240 0.49 9.37 5.76
N SER A 241 0.03 8.64 6.78
CA SER A 241 -0.72 7.40 6.61
C SER A 241 -2.21 7.66 6.75
N HIS A 242 -2.96 7.24 5.73
CA HIS A 242 -4.41 7.19 5.79
C HIS A 242 -4.90 5.97 6.59
N PRO A 243 -6.14 6.00 7.11
CA PRO A 243 -6.76 4.83 7.73
C PRO A 243 -6.69 3.60 6.80
N PRO A 244 -6.22 2.43 7.24
CA PRO A 244 -6.25 1.25 6.38
C PRO A 244 -7.66 0.71 6.19
N VAL A 245 -7.89 0.04 5.06
CA VAL A 245 -9.15 -0.62 4.72
C VAL A 245 -8.94 -2.13 4.68
N ALA A 246 -9.52 -2.86 5.63
CA ALA A 246 -9.59 -4.31 5.60
C ALA A 246 -10.77 -4.79 4.76
N TYR A 247 -10.59 -5.86 3.99
CA TYR A 247 -11.67 -6.38 3.15
C TYR A 247 -11.46 -7.85 2.77
N THR A 248 -12.51 -8.49 2.28
CA THR A 248 -12.44 -9.83 1.71
C THR A 248 -12.22 -9.75 0.20
N GLY A 249 -11.06 -10.23 -0.27
CA GLY A 249 -10.67 -10.33 -1.67
C GLY A 249 -11.10 -11.65 -2.33
N HIS A 250 -10.55 -11.90 -3.52
CA HIS A 250 -10.83 -13.12 -4.28
C HIS A 250 -10.51 -14.39 -3.47
N ARG A 251 -11.33 -15.43 -3.61
CA ARG A 251 -11.26 -16.70 -2.83
C ARG A 251 -11.32 -16.54 -1.32
N GLY A 252 -11.95 -15.46 -0.83
CA GLY A 252 -12.13 -15.24 0.60
C GLY A 252 -10.83 -14.87 1.33
N ALA A 253 -9.80 -14.41 0.62
CA ALA A 253 -8.58 -13.93 1.24
C ALA A 253 -8.85 -12.62 1.98
N ARG A 254 -8.56 -12.55 3.28
CA ARG A 254 -8.59 -11.29 4.03
C ARG A 254 -7.40 -10.44 3.62
N MET A 255 -7.65 -9.22 3.20
CA MET A 255 -6.66 -8.26 2.73
C MET A 255 -6.72 -6.98 3.58
N VAL A 256 -5.61 -6.24 3.63
CA VAL A 256 -5.58 -4.87 4.16
C VAL A 256 -4.94 -3.97 3.12
N HIS A 257 -5.66 -2.92 2.76
CA HIS A 257 -5.23 -1.86 1.87
C HIS A 257 -4.77 -0.65 2.67
N PHE A 258 -3.65 -0.06 2.27
CA PHE A 258 -3.03 1.10 2.88
C PHE A 258 -2.76 2.16 1.80
N ALA A 259 -2.88 3.43 2.19
CA ALA A 259 -2.49 4.55 1.36
C ALA A 259 -1.57 5.50 2.16
N PHE A 260 -0.46 5.89 1.55
CA PHE A 260 0.55 6.77 2.15
C PHE A 260 0.90 7.91 1.21
N GLU A 261 0.92 9.12 1.76
CA GLU A 261 1.46 10.30 1.09
C GLU A 261 2.91 10.50 1.56
N LEU A 262 3.87 10.38 0.65
CA LEU A 262 5.28 10.61 0.93
C LEU A 262 5.72 11.91 0.26
N THR A 263 5.94 12.95 1.07
CA THR A 263 6.34 14.28 0.59
C THR A 263 7.82 14.48 0.82
N TRP A 264 8.61 14.61 -0.25
CA TRP A 264 10.06 14.79 -0.14
C TRP A 264 10.40 16.16 0.43
N GLN A 265 11.09 16.15 1.58
CA GLN A 265 11.64 17.35 2.19
C GLN A 265 13.03 17.62 1.62
N HIS A 266 13.26 18.84 1.13
CA HIS A 266 14.53 19.26 0.54
C HIS A 266 15.57 19.53 1.64
N ALA A 267 15.86 18.52 2.47
CA ALA A 267 16.74 18.60 3.62
C ALA A 267 17.79 17.46 3.61
N ASN A 268 18.96 17.74 4.18
CA ASN A 268 20.03 16.76 4.37
C ASN A 268 19.86 15.93 5.65
N LEU A 269 18.84 16.22 6.45
CA LEU A 269 18.51 15.51 7.69
C LEU A 269 17.31 14.59 7.45
N PRO A 270 17.16 13.51 8.24
CA PRO A 270 15.92 12.76 8.28
C PRO A 270 14.71 13.67 8.48
N ALA A 271 13.63 13.39 7.76
CA ALA A 271 12.38 14.10 7.91
C ALA A 271 11.70 13.72 9.24
N VAL A 272 10.79 14.58 9.70
CA VAL A 272 9.97 14.32 10.89
C VAL A 272 8.52 14.45 10.45
N SER A 273 7.85 13.31 10.32
CA SER A 273 6.50 13.28 9.79
C SER A 273 5.54 14.04 10.72
N PRO A 274 4.56 14.77 10.15
CA PRO A 274 3.58 15.52 10.94
C PRO A 274 2.64 14.61 11.74
N GLN A 275 2.42 13.38 11.27
CA GLN A 275 1.64 12.37 11.98
C GLN A 275 2.53 11.66 12.99
N ASP A 276 2.34 11.94 14.27
CA ASP A 276 3.10 11.32 15.35
C ASP A 276 2.73 9.84 15.56
N GLU A 277 3.47 9.20 16.46
CA GLU A 277 3.39 7.78 16.74
C GLU A 277 2.05 7.37 17.37
N SER A 278 1.47 8.27 18.17
CA SER A 278 0.15 8.09 18.76
C SER A 278 -0.94 8.18 17.68
N GLY A 279 -0.81 9.16 16.77
CA GLY A 279 -1.67 9.30 15.61
C GLY A 279 -1.64 8.07 14.70
N LEU A 280 -0.47 7.46 14.48
CA LEU A 280 -0.36 6.22 13.71
C LEU A 280 -1.04 5.02 14.39
N LEU A 281 -0.79 4.81 15.69
CA LEU A 281 -1.42 3.72 16.44
C LEU A 281 -2.93 3.95 16.66
N GLY A 282 -3.35 5.21 16.62
CA GLY A 282 -4.74 5.64 16.77
C GLY A 282 -5.52 5.68 15.45
N LEU A 283 -4.90 5.32 14.32
CA LEU A 283 -5.63 5.25 13.05
C LEU A 283 -6.77 4.23 13.13
N PRO A 284 -8.00 4.62 12.77
CA PRO A 284 -9.12 3.70 12.74
C PRO A 284 -8.92 2.64 11.65
N LEU A 285 -9.34 1.41 11.90
CA LEU A 285 -9.46 0.41 10.84
C LEU A 285 -10.81 0.58 10.15
N ILE A 286 -10.81 0.82 8.85
CA ILE A 286 -12.01 0.79 8.01
C ILE A 286 -12.17 -0.62 7.48
N GLU A 287 -13.41 -1.04 7.27
CA GLU A 287 -13.77 -2.31 6.68
C GLU A 287 -14.57 -2.05 5.40
N CYS A 288 -14.23 -2.77 4.33
CA CYS A 288 -15.06 -2.84 3.14
C CYS A 288 -15.69 -4.23 3.05
N ASP A 289 -17.00 -4.28 3.22
CA ASP A 289 -17.79 -5.51 3.14
C ASP A 289 -18.99 -5.31 2.22
N GLU A 290 -19.23 -6.30 1.35
CA GLU A 290 -20.22 -6.25 0.28
C GLU A 290 -20.23 -4.94 -0.55
N GLY A 291 -19.07 -4.32 -0.72
CA GLY A 291 -18.91 -3.06 -1.45
C GLY A 291 -19.22 -1.80 -0.64
N GLU A 292 -19.48 -1.90 0.66
CA GLU A 292 -19.73 -0.76 1.55
C GLU A 292 -18.57 -0.51 2.51
N LEU A 293 -18.25 0.77 2.75
CA LEU A 293 -17.20 1.19 3.68
C LEU A 293 -17.82 1.53 5.03
N GLN A 294 -17.26 0.97 6.10
CA GLN A 294 -17.70 1.19 7.48
C GLN A 294 -16.53 1.14 8.44
N VAL A 295 -16.68 1.69 9.64
CA VAL A 295 -15.68 1.50 10.71
C VAL A 295 -15.70 0.05 11.15
N CYS A 296 -14.55 -0.62 11.19
CA CYS A 296 -14.47 -2.00 11.66
C CYS A 296 -14.94 -2.09 13.13
N LEU A 297 -15.69 -3.15 13.47
CA LEU A 297 -16.24 -3.33 14.82
C LEU A 297 -15.15 -3.41 15.90
N LYS A 298 -14.01 -4.04 15.56
CA LYS A 298 -12.87 -4.16 16.46
C LYS A 298 -11.89 -3.02 16.20
N GLN A 299 -11.67 -2.19 17.21
CA GLN A 299 -10.69 -1.10 17.18
C GLN A 299 -9.67 -1.26 18.32
N SER A 300 -8.52 -0.61 18.21
CA SER A 300 -7.59 -0.55 19.34
C SER A 300 -8.13 0.44 20.38
N PRO A 301 -7.72 0.29 21.65
CA PRO A 301 -8.04 1.29 22.67
C PRO A 301 -7.51 2.70 22.35
N SER A 302 -6.48 2.79 21.50
CA SER A 302 -5.90 4.05 21.03
C SER A 302 -6.66 4.70 19.87
N ALA A 303 -7.62 4.01 19.25
CA ALA A 303 -8.32 4.54 18.09
C ALA A 303 -9.24 5.70 18.49
N ASP A 304 -8.95 6.89 17.99
CA ASP A 304 -9.78 8.08 18.23
C ASP A 304 -10.77 8.28 17.08
N LEU A 305 -11.96 7.68 17.22
CA LEU A 305 -13.03 7.81 16.25
C LEU A 305 -13.59 9.24 16.16
N SER A 306 -13.32 10.11 17.13
CA SER A 306 -13.76 11.52 17.05
C SER A 306 -13.00 12.30 15.96
N GLN A 307 -11.78 11.85 15.62
CA GLN A 307 -10.97 12.42 14.54
C GLN A 307 -11.32 11.86 13.17
N LEU A 308 -12.26 10.91 13.08
CA LEU A 308 -12.60 10.22 11.84
C LEU A 308 -12.96 11.19 10.68
N PRO A 309 -13.75 12.26 10.89
CA PRO A 309 -14.02 13.22 9.81
C PRO A 309 -12.78 13.94 9.29
N GLN A 310 -11.80 14.21 10.16
CA GLN A 310 -10.56 14.89 9.79
C GLN A 310 -9.62 13.95 9.02
N VAL A 311 -9.47 12.70 9.46
CA VAL A 311 -8.60 11.74 8.76
C VAL A 311 -9.23 11.21 7.46
N LEU A 312 -10.54 11.42 7.26
CA LEU A 312 -11.28 11.09 6.03
C LEU A 312 -11.63 12.33 5.19
N ASP A 313 -10.96 13.46 5.41
CA ASP A 313 -11.25 14.73 4.72
C ASP A 313 -11.08 14.68 3.19
N PHE A 314 -10.38 13.66 2.69
CA PHE A 314 -10.24 13.38 1.26
C PHE A 314 -11.50 12.80 0.63
N LEU A 315 -12.44 12.30 1.44
CA LEU A 315 -13.72 11.78 0.98
C LEU A 315 -14.78 12.88 0.92
N ARG A 316 -15.82 12.66 0.11
CA ARG A 316 -16.99 13.56 0.09
C ARG A 316 -17.71 13.51 1.44
N PRO A 317 -18.26 14.63 1.96
CA PRO A 317 -18.90 14.69 3.27
C PRO A 317 -20.00 13.64 3.49
N ASN A 318 -20.80 13.34 2.46
CA ASN A 318 -21.85 12.31 2.55
C ASN A 318 -21.27 10.90 2.75
N ARG A 319 -20.11 10.60 2.16
CA ARG A 319 -19.44 9.31 2.35
C ARG A 319 -18.82 9.21 3.74
N VAL A 320 -18.20 10.29 4.23
CA VAL A 320 -17.71 10.37 5.62
C VAL A 320 -18.86 10.11 6.59
N HIS A 321 -20.00 10.80 6.42
CA HIS A 321 -21.18 10.60 7.25
C HIS A 321 -21.67 9.14 7.22
N SER A 322 -21.73 8.51 6.04
CA SER A 322 -22.08 7.10 5.89
C SER A 322 -21.15 6.19 6.70
N ILE A 323 -19.84 6.36 6.59
CA ILE A 323 -18.84 5.56 7.32
C ILE A 323 -19.00 5.76 8.84
N CYS A 324 -19.19 7.01 9.29
CA CYS A 324 -19.35 7.35 10.71
C CYS A 324 -20.69 6.91 11.31
N SER A 325 -21.76 6.79 10.50
CA SER A 325 -23.10 6.46 10.98
C SER A 325 -23.26 5.00 11.42
N VAL A 326 -22.36 4.12 10.95
CA VAL A 326 -22.37 2.67 11.26
C VAL A 326 -21.57 2.36 12.53
N VAL A 327 -21.06 3.38 13.24
CA VAL A 327 -20.38 3.17 14.53
C VAL A 327 -21.39 2.49 15.47
N PRO A 328 -21.13 1.25 15.90
CA PRO A 328 -22.06 0.54 16.77
C PRO A 328 -22.23 1.36 18.04
N THR A 329 -23.41 1.93 18.25
CA THR A 329 -23.80 2.49 19.54
C THR A 329 -23.81 1.31 20.50
N GLY A 330 -22.73 1.18 21.29
CA GLY A 330 -22.31 -0.06 21.91
C GLY A 330 -23.44 -0.96 22.42
N SER A 331 -23.43 -2.22 21.98
CA SER A 331 -24.00 -3.29 22.78
C SER A 331 -23.20 -3.37 24.08
N GLY A 332 -23.83 -2.94 25.17
CA GLY A 332 -23.32 -3.15 26.51
C GLY A 332 -22.94 -4.62 26.72
N GLY A 333 -21.66 -4.85 26.98
CA GLY A 333 -21.11 -6.15 27.34
C GLY A 333 -19.87 -5.89 28.17
N ARG A 334 -20.05 -6.01 29.49
CA ARG A 334 -19.01 -5.94 30.52
C ARG A 334 -17.98 -7.05 30.37
#